data_AF-A0A413UQV7-F1
#
_entry.id   AF-A0A413UQV7-F1
#
_cell.length_a   1.000
_cell.length_b   1.000
_cell.length_c   1.000
_cell.angle_alpha   90.00
_cell.angle_beta   90.00
_cell.angle_gamma   90.00
#
_symmetry.space_group_name_H-M   'P 1'
#
loop_
_entity.id
_entity.type
_entity.pdbx_description
1 polymer ?
#
loop_
_entity_poly.entity_id
_entity_poly.type
_entity_poly.pdbx_seq_one_letter_code
_entity_poly.pdbx_strand_id
1 'polypeptide(L)' 'MTNWEHLFGAPERAIHTEVEFHSWPFSIDVYETSRMSSCTTSKRLLASFCEEADYLEWLKAEYDDGTVEWEER' A
#
# COMPACT_ATOMS: atom_id res chain seq x y z
N MET A 1 -7.80 8.72 -8.74
CA MET A 1 -6.37 8.37 -8.63
C MET A 1 -6.32 6.91 -8.25
N THR A 2 -5.54 6.08 -8.92
CA THR A 2 -5.44 4.65 -8.56
C THR A 2 -4.51 4.44 -7.36
N ASN A 3 -4.54 3.27 -6.73
CA ASN A 3 -3.57 2.90 -5.70
C ASN A 3 -2.12 3.00 -6.21
N TRP A 4 -1.88 2.62 -7.48
CA TRP A 4 -0.59 2.81 -8.13
C TRP A 4 -0.16 4.28 -8.21
N GLU A 5 -1.03 5.15 -8.71
CA GLU A 5 -0.73 6.58 -8.82
C GLU A 5 -0.56 7.23 -7.44
N HIS A 6 -1.33 6.77 -6.45
CA HIS A 6 -1.22 7.24 -5.08
C HIS A 6 0.13 6.86 -4.49
N LEU A 7 0.53 5.60 -4.55
CA LEU A 7 1.72 5.10 -3.84
C LEU A 7 3.03 5.31 -4.61
N PHE A 8 3.02 5.10 -5.92
CA PHE A 8 4.22 5.05 -6.76
C PHE A 8 4.27 6.16 -7.82
N GLY A 9 3.22 6.98 -7.94
CA GLY A 9 3.12 8.02 -8.97
C GLY A 9 4.10 9.19 -8.82
N ALA A 10 4.79 9.32 -7.66
CA ALA A 10 5.81 10.34 -7.42
C ALA A 10 6.98 9.77 -6.58
N PRO A 11 8.23 10.20 -6.82
CA PRO A 11 9.39 9.74 -6.04
C PRO A 11 9.22 9.94 -4.53
N GLU A 12 8.60 11.04 -4.12
CA GLU A 12 8.34 11.39 -2.72
C GLU A 12 7.34 10.44 -2.05
N ARG A 13 6.49 9.77 -2.82
CA ARG A 13 5.54 8.77 -2.30
C ARG A 13 6.12 7.36 -2.37
N ALA A 14 6.85 7.07 -3.45
CA ALA A 14 7.52 5.79 -3.64
C ALA A 14 8.56 5.51 -2.54
N ILE A 15 9.29 6.52 -2.06
CA ILE A 15 10.24 6.36 -0.94
C ILE A 15 9.57 5.97 0.38
N HIS A 16 8.26 6.21 0.51
CA HIS A 16 7.45 5.85 1.66
C HIS A 16 6.61 4.59 1.43
N THR A 17 6.83 3.85 0.34
CA THR A 17 6.10 2.62 0.03
C THR A 17 7.07 1.46 -0.10
N GLU A 18 6.75 0.34 0.55
CA GLU A 18 7.52 -0.89 0.45
C GLU A 18 6.60 -2.06 0.10
N VAL A 19 7.07 -2.93 -0.78
CA VAL A 19 6.37 -4.15 -1.19
C VAL A 19 7.25 -5.33 -0.82
N GLU A 20 6.78 -6.17 0.09
CA GLU A 20 7.48 -7.37 0.54
C GLU A 20 6.84 -8.62 -0.05
N PHE A 21 7.66 -9.51 -0.63
CA PHE A 21 7.24 -10.83 -1.08
C PHE A 21 7.71 -11.86 -0.07
N HIS A 22 6.77 -12.48 0.63
CA HIS A 22 7.04 -13.59 1.53
C HIS A 22 6.96 -14.90 0.75
N SER A 23 7.92 -15.79 0.96
CA SER A 23 7.98 -17.08 0.26
C SER A 23 7.23 -18.20 0.97
N TRP A 24 6.98 -18.09 2.29
CA TRP A 24 6.25 -19.09 3.06
C TRP A 24 5.62 -18.55 4.36
N PRO A 25 4.27 -18.55 4.49
CA PRO A 25 3.32 -18.71 3.39
C PRO A 25 3.57 -17.64 2.31
N PHE A 26 3.20 -17.92 1.07
CA PHE A 26 3.31 -16.92 0.02
C PHE A 26 2.36 -15.75 0.33
N SER A 27 2.89 -14.54 0.40
CA SER A 27 2.09 -13.31 0.46
C SER A 27 2.85 -12.13 -0.15
N ILE A 28 2.08 -11.13 -0.57
CA ILE A 28 2.56 -9.84 -1.04
C ILE A 28 2.00 -8.80 -0.09
N ASP A 29 2.88 -8.18 0.70
CA ASP A 29 2.49 -7.19 1.70
C ASP A 29 2.94 -5.81 1.26
N VAL A 30 2.02 -4.85 1.29
CA VAL A 30 2.27 -3.44 0.94
C VAL A 30 2.27 -2.63 2.22
N TYR A 31 3.37 -1.93 2.47
CA TYR A 31 3.57 -1.11 3.66
C TYR A 31 3.76 0.36 3.31
N GLU A 32 3.18 1.23 4.13
CA GLU A 32 3.62 2.61 4.28
C GLU A 32 4.80 2.64 5.25
N THR A 33 5.90 3.26 4.83
CA THR A 33 7.14 3.32 5.60
C THR A 33 7.49 4.74 5.98
N SER A 34 7.90 4.92 7.23
CA SER A 34 8.35 6.20 7.75
C SER A 34 9.63 6.05 8.55
N ARG A 35 10.50 7.06 8.46
CA ARG A 35 11.72 7.10 9.25
C ARG A 35 11.34 7.36 10.72
N MET A 36 11.70 6.43 11.60
CA MET A 36 11.49 6.60 13.04
C MET A 36 12.71 7.21 13.72
N SER A 37 13.92 6.85 13.29
CA SER A 37 15.17 7.40 13.81
C SER A 37 16.26 7.47 12.74
N SER A 38 17.50 7.80 13.14
CA SER A 38 18.63 7.78 12.22
C SER A 38 18.92 6.40 11.64
N CYS A 39 18.59 5.33 12.37
CA CYS A 39 18.89 3.93 12.04
C CYS A 39 17.69 2.98 12.06
N THR A 40 16.47 3.49 12.31
CA THR A 40 15.24 2.66 12.33
C THR A 40 14.11 3.25 11.49
N THR A 41 13.32 2.36 10.92
CA THR A 41 12.11 2.63 10.15
C THR A 41 10.91 2.03 10.86
N SER A 42 9.76 2.67 10.72
CA SER A 42 8.45 2.12 11.07
C SER A 42 7.72 1.74 9.80
N LYS A 43 6.91 0.68 9.85
CA LYS A 43 6.10 0.18 8.75
C LYS A 43 4.66 0.02 9.23
N ARG A 44 3.71 0.47 8.42
CA ARG A 44 2.26 0.27 8.61
C ARG A 44 1.73 -0.54 7.43
N LEU A 45 1.15 -1.71 7.70
CA LEU A 45 0.55 -2.55 6.67
C LEU A 45 -0.67 -1.83 6.06
N LEU A 46 -0.67 -1.67 4.74
CA LEU A 46 -1.77 -1.09 3.97
C LEU A 46 -2.67 -2.18 3.40
N ALA A 47 -2.06 -3.21 2.79
CA ALA A 47 -2.76 -4.33 2.18
C ALA A 47 -1.87 -5.58 2.15
N SER A 48 -2.48 -6.76 2.13
CA SER A 48 -1.82 -8.05 2.00
C SER A 48 -2.59 -8.93 1.03
N PHE A 49 -1.86 -9.63 0.16
CA PHE A 49 -2.43 -10.45 -0.91
C PHE A 49 -1.80 -11.84 -0.91
N CYS A 50 -2.60 -12.86 -1.22
CA CYS A 50 -2.12 -14.23 -1.40
C CYS A 50 -1.86 -14.56 -2.88
N GLU A 51 -2.24 -13.69 -3.81
CA GLU A 51 -2.11 -13.89 -5.26
C GLU A 51 -1.64 -12.59 -5.94
N GLU A 52 -0.78 -12.72 -6.95
CA GLU A 52 -0.28 -11.58 -7.73
C GLU A 52 -1.40 -10.87 -8.51
N ALA A 53 -2.43 -11.63 -8.93
CA ALA A 53 -3.58 -11.09 -9.64
C ALA A 53 -4.36 -10.09 -8.79
N ASP A 54 -4.59 -10.42 -7.52
CA ASP A 54 -5.29 -9.56 -6.57
C ASP A 54 -4.50 -8.28 -6.29
N TYR A 55 -3.17 -8.41 -6.13
CA TYR A 55 -2.29 -7.25 -5.99
C TYR A 55 -2.35 -6.33 -7.21
N LEU A 56 -2.31 -6.89 -8.43
CA LEU A 56 -2.41 -6.11 -9.67
C LEU A 56 -3.79 -5.47 -9.87
N GLU A 57 -4.87 -6.14 -9.45
CA GLU A 57 -6.21 -5.58 -9.47
C GLU A 57 -6.31 -4.40 -8.50
N TRP A 58 -5.82 -4.59 -7.27
CA TRP A 58 -5.79 -3.55 -6.26
C TRP A 58 -4.98 -2.32 -6.70
N LEU A 59 -3.81 -2.51 -7.33
CA LEU A 59 -3.03 -1.38 -7.87
C LEU A 59 -3.79 -0.53 -8.89
N LYS A 60 -4.70 -1.14 -9.65
CA LYS A 60 -5.53 -0.47 -10.68
C LYS A 60 -6.82 0.11 -10.11
N ALA A 61 -7.27 -0.37 -8.95
CA ALA A 61 -8.45 0.13 -8.28
C ALA A 61 -8.27 1.61 -7.90
N GLU A 62 -9.40 2.32 -7.80
CA GLU A 62 -9.41 3.69 -7.30
C GLU A 62 -8.90 3.71 -5.84
N TYR A 63 -8.06 4.70 -5.53
CA TYR A 63 -7.56 4.93 -4.19
C TYR A 63 -8.71 5.44 -3.32
N ASP A 64 -8.99 4.69 -2.26
CA ASP A 64 -9.93 5.09 -1.22
C ASP A 64 -9.16 5.78 -0.08
N ASP A 65 -9.39 7.07 0.11
CA ASP A 65 -8.81 7.86 1.21
C ASP A 65 -9.59 7.68 2.53
N GLY A 66 -10.55 6.75 2.58
CA GLY A 66 -11.42 6.53 3.74
C GLY A 66 -12.47 7.63 3.95
N THR A 67 -12.63 8.56 3.01
CA THR A 67 -13.71 9.55 3.02
C THR A 67 -14.99 8.91 2.51
N VAL A 68 -15.57 8.00 3.30
CA VAL A 68 -16.91 7.48 3.03
C VAL A 68 -17.92 8.58 3.36
N GLU A 69 -18.50 9.19 2.33
CA GLU A 69 -19.72 9.98 2.46
C GLU A 69 -20.88 9.03 2.77
N TRP A 70 -21.22 8.86 4.05
CA TRP A 70 -22.43 8.17 4.44
C TRP A 70 -23.62 9.08 4.13
N GLU A 71 -24.39 8.76 3.08
CA GLU A 71 -25.72 9.37 2.90
C GLU A 71 -26.63 8.91 4.05
N GLU A 72 -26.94 9.81 4.99
CA GLU A 72 -27.97 9.60 6.02
C GLU A 72 -29.33 9.39 5.33
N ARG A 73 -29.96 8.22 5.55
CA ARG A 73 -31.31 7.91 5.08
C ARG A 73 -32.31 7.85 6.23
#